data_AF-A0A534F1V4-F1
#
_entry.id   AF-A0A534F1V4-F1
#
_cell.length_a   1.000
_cell.length_b   1.000
_cell.length_c   1.000
_cell.angle_alpha   90.00
_cell.angle_beta   90.00
_cell.angle_gamma   90.00
#
_symmetry.space_group_name_H-M   'P 1'
#
loop_
_entity.id
_entity.type
_entity.pdbx_description
1 polymer ?
#
loop_
_entity_poly.entity_id
_entity_poly.type
_entity_poly.pdbx_seq_one_letter_code
_entity_poly.pdbx_strand_id
1 'polypeptide(L)'
;RRELSRGDALRFDIKQDPGGIADIEFLAQYWALKWAAEYPPVAMYSDTIRQLESVASAYLVAQASVDLLTRAYRAYRARTHHLALDGAAPIVPAAEFRELREEVTRLWNATMAA
;
A
#
# COMPACT_ATOMS: atom_id res chain seq x y z
N ARG A 1 13.46 -6.74 -1.52
CA ARG A 1 13.09 -5.29 -1.45
C ARG A 1 14.22 -4.36 -1.88
N ARG A 2 15.41 -4.40 -1.27
CA ARG A 2 16.54 -3.51 -1.64
C ARG A 2 16.95 -3.58 -3.12
N GLU A 3 16.82 -4.74 -3.75
CA GLU A 3 17.20 -4.95 -5.15
C GLU A 3 16.24 -4.28 -6.17
N LEU A 4 15.00 -3.97 -5.76
CA LEU A 4 14.00 -3.30 -6.61
C LEU A 4 13.84 -1.81 -6.28
N SER A 5 14.21 -1.42 -5.05
CA SER A 5 14.21 -0.05 -4.58
C SER A 5 15.19 0.80 -5.37
N ARG A 6 14.72 1.92 -5.92
CA ARG A 6 15.55 2.95 -6.56
C ARG A 6 15.63 4.24 -5.74
N GLY A 7 15.03 4.24 -4.54
CA GLY A 7 15.11 5.34 -3.59
C GLY A 7 16.44 5.37 -2.85
N ASP A 8 16.65 6.48 -2.15
CA ASP A 8 17.78 6.71 -1.26
C ASP A 8 17.37 7.67 -0.14
N ALA A 9 18.32 8.25 0.60
CA ALA A 9 18.02 9.19 1.68
C ALA A 9 17.24 10.43 1.23
N LEU A 10 17.35 10.82 -0.05
CA LEU A 10 16.74 12.02 -0.63
C LEU A 10 15.60 11.71 -1.59
N ARG A 11 15.45 10.44 -2.02
CA ARG A 11 14.47 10.01 -3.02
C ARG A 11 13.63 8.85 -2.52
N PHE A 12 12.35 8.88 -2.85
CA PHE A 12 11.39 7.83 -2.56
C PHE A 12 10.90 7.22 -3.87
N ASP A 13 11.17 5.92 -4.07
CA ASP A 13 10.51 5.12 -5.11
C ASP A 13 9.11 4.74 -4.63
N ILE A 14 8.09 5.47 -5.13
CA ILE A 14 6.69 5.34 -4.70
C ILE A 14 6.20 3.89 -4.83
N LYS A 15 6.75 3.13 -5.79
CA LYS A 15 6.30 1.78 -6.07
C LYS A 15 6.98 0.74 -5.18
N GLN A 16 8.31 0.82 -5.05
CA GLN A 16 9.12 -0.29 -4.53
C GLN A 16 9.67 -0.08 -3.11
N ASP A 17 9.73 1.16 -2.63
CA ASP A 17 10.27 1.45 -1.30
C ASP A 17 9.29 1.07 -0.18
N PRO A 18 9.81 0.84 1.05
CA PRO A 18 8.96 0.61 2.23
C PRO A 18 7.91 1.70 2.40
N GLY A 19 6.67 1.27 2.67
CA GLY A 19 5.52 2.16 2.78
C GLY A 19 4.97 2.66 1.44
N GLY A 20 5.48 2.15 0.31
CA GLY A 20 5.02 2.43 -1.04
C GLY A 20 3.88 1.52 -1.51
N ILE A 21 3.56 1.60 -2.81
CA ILE A 21 2.43 0.89 -3.43
C ILE A 21 2.53 -0.63 -3.23
N ALA A 22 3.72 -1.22 -3.45
CA ALA A 22 3.89 -2.67 -3.34
C ALA A 22 3.57 -3.20 -1.94
N ASP A 23 3.86 -2.44 -0.89
CA ASP A 23 3.53 -2.82 0.49
C ASP A 23 2.01 -2.83 0.72
N ILE A 24 1.30 -1.84 0.16
CA ILE A 24 -0.16 -1.77 0.27
C ILE A 24 -0.82 -2.92 -0.50
N GLU A 25 -0.38 -3.16 -1.73
CA GLU A 25 -0.86 -4.27 -2.57
C GLU A 25 -0.64 -5.62 -1.90
N PHE A 26 0.53 -5.81 -1.28
CA PHE A 26 0.82 -7.04 -0.58
C PHE A 26 0.00 -7.19 0.70
N LEU A 27 -0.25 -6.13 1.48
CA LEU A 27 -1.13 -6.22 2.66
C LEU A 27 -2.56 -6.63 2.27
N ALA A 28 -3.10 -6.04 1.20
CA ALA A 28 -4.42 -6.41 0.68
C ALA A 28 -4.47 -7.90 0.28
N GLN A 29 -3.47 -8.36 -0.47
CA GLN A 29 -3.36 -9.77 -0.89
C GLN A 29 -3.13 -10.72 0.29
N TYR A 30 -2.29 -10.34 1.25
CA TYR A 30 -2.05 -11.12 2.48
C TYR A 30 -3.34 -11.33 3.26
N TRP A 31 -4.12 -10.28 3.52
CA TRP A 31 -5.37 -10.41 4.25
C TRP A 31 -6.43 -11.17 3.46
N ALA A 32 -6.51 -10.97 2.14
CA ALA A 32 -7.39 -11.77 1.29
C ALA A 32 -7.07 -13.26 1.43
N LEU A 33 -5.80 -13.66 1.33
CA LEU A 33 -5.37 -15.05 1.48
C LEU A 33 -5.56 -15.58 2.91
N LYS A 34 -5.25 -14.78 3.93
CA LYS A 34 -5.41 -15.14 5.34
C LYS A 34 -6.85 -15.51 5.68
N TRP A 35 -7.81 -14.79 5.11
CA TRP A 35 -9.22 -14.88 5.50
C TRP A 35 -10.12 -15.54 4.45
N ALA A 36 -9.64 -15.86 3.24
CA ALA A 36 -10.46 -16.41 2.16
C ALA A 36 -11.21 -17.70 2.54
N ALA A 37 -10.65 -18.53 3.42
CA ALA A 37 -11.30 -19.76 3.87
C ALA A 37 -12.50 -19.51 4.80
N GLU A 38 -12.40 -18.51 5.68
CA GLU A 38 -13.42 -18.17 6.67
C GLU A 38 -14.44 -17.16 6.12
N TYR A 39 -13.99 -16.23 5.29
CA TYR A 39 -14.79 -15.19 4.67
C TYR A 39 -14.47 -15.07 3.16
N PRO A 40 -15.00 -15.97 2.31
CA PRO A 40 -14.73 -15.96 0.87
C PRO A 40 -14.90 -14.62 0.14
N PRO A 41 -15.84 -13.71 0.52
CA PRO A 41 -15.98 -12.42 -0.16
C PRO A 41 -14.73 -11.51 -0.12
N VAL A 42 -13.78 -11.73 0.80
CA VAL A 42 -12.51 -10.96 0.78
C VAL A 42 -11.64 -11.24 -0.44
N ALA A 43 -11.87 -12.35 -1.14
CA ALA A 43 -11.17 -12.74 -2.36
C ALA A 43 -12.00 -12.52 -3.64
N MET A 44 -13.16 -11.85 -3.56
CA MET A 44 -14.06 -11.65 -4.70
C MET A 44 -13.50 -10.69 -5.75
N TYR A 45 -12.72 -9.69 -5.33
CA TYR A 45 -12.18 -8.64 -6.19
C TYR A 45 -10.66 -8.78 -6.33
N SER A 46 -10.16 -8.36 -7.50
CA SER A 46 -8.73 -8.38 -7.81
C SER A 46 -8.03 -7.03 -7.64
N ASP A 47 -8.76 -5.93 -7.53
CA ASP A 47 -8.16 -4.62 -7.25
C ASP A 47 -7.98 -4.38 -5.74
N THR A 48 -6.89 -3.69 -5.43
CA THR A 48 -6.42 -3.43 -4.07
C THR A 48 -7.44 -2.74 -3.19
N ILE A 49 -8.17 -1.74 -3.72
CA ILE A 49 -9.10 -0.95 -2.90
C ILE A 49 -10.27 -1.82 -2.45
N ARG A 50 -10.93 -2.53 -3.37
CA ARG A 50 -12.06 -3.40 -3.00
C ARG A 50 -11.62 -4.57 -2.11
N GLN A 51 -10.40 -5.09 -2.27
CA GLN A 51 -9.85 -6.07 -1.33
C GLN A 51 -9.71 -5.50 0.09
N LEU A 52 -9.15 -4.29 0.22
CA LEU A 52 -9.02 -3.60 1.51
C LEU A 52 -10.39 -3.29 2.13
N GLU A 53 -11.34 -2.81 1.34
CA GLU A 53 -12.70 -2.52 1.80
C GLU A 53 -13.44 -3.78 2.27
N SER A 54 -13.22 -4.94 1.61
CA SER A 54 -13.83 -6.20 2.02
C SER A 54 -13.34 -6.67 3.40
N VAL A 55 -12.04 -6.57 3.69
CA VAL A 55 -11.50 -6.99 5.01
C VAL A 55 -11.94 -6.06 6.14
N ALA A 56 -12.14 -4.77 5.86
CA ALA A 56 -12.74 -3.82 6.80
C ALA A 56 -14.23 -4.10 7.03
N SER A 57 -15.00 -4.32 5.96
CA SER A 57 -16.45 -4.59 6.04
C SER A 57 -16.77 -5.87 6.81
N ALA A 58 -15.85 -6.84 6.79
CA ALA A 58 -15.93 -8.07 7.56
C ALA A 58 -15.40 -7.94 9.01
N TYR A 59 -14.98 -6.73 9.44
CA TYR A 59 -14.35 -6.46 10.74
C TYR A 59 -13.07 -7.26 11.03
N LEU A 60 -12.41 -7.78 9.99
CA LEU A 60 -11.18 -8.58 10.09
C LEU A 60 -9.93 -7.71 10.22
N VAL A 61 -10.02 -6.47 9.73
CA VAL A 61 -8.98 -5.43 9.82
C VAL A 61 -9.66 -4.15 10.28
N ALA A 62 -9.01 -3.40 11.17
CA ALA A 62 -9.54 -2.14 11.66
C ALA A 62 -9.78 -1.15 10.51
N GLN A 63 -10.96 -0.51 10.49
CA GLN A 63 -11.34 0.47 9.45
C GLN A 63 -10.29 1.57 9.28
N ALA A 64 -9.72 2.09 10.38
CA ALA A 64 -8.69 3.12 10.33
C ALA A 64 -7.43 2.69 9.57
N SER A 65 -7.05 1.41 9.64
CA SER A 65 -5.94 0.86 8.87
C SER A 65 -6.26 0.82 7.38
N VAL A 66 -7.47 0.42 7.01
CA VAL A 66 -7.94 0.40 5.63
C VAL A 66 -8.08 1.81 5.05
N ASP A 67 -8.54 2.77 5.84
CA ASP A 67 -8.65 4.19 5.44
C ASP A 67 -7.27 4.79 5.17
N LEU A 68 -6.30 4.51 6.04
CA LEU A 68 -4.89 4.89 5.85
C LEU A 68 -4.35 4.32 4.53
N LEU A 69 -4.49 3.01 4.30
CA LEU A 69 -3.96 2.35 3.13
C LEU A 69 -4.65 2.82 1.84
N THR A 70 -5.97 3.01 1.86
CA THR A 70 -6.74 3.52 0.72
C THR A 70 -6.31 4.94 0.37
N ARG A 71 -6.15 5.83 1.37
CA ARG A 71 -5.66 7.19 1.19
C ARG A 71 -4.25 7.21 0.60
N ALA A 72 -3.34 6.41 1.15
CA ALA A 72 -1.97 6.27 0.64
C ALA A 72 -1.94 5.75 -0.80
N TYR A 73 -2.66 4.68 -1.08
CA TYR A 73 -2.71 4.08 -2.41
C TYR A 73 -3.25 5.04 -3.47
N ARG A 74 -4.33 5.78 -3.17
CA ARG A 74 -4.88 6.79 -4.08
C ARG A 74 -3.89 7.93 -4.34
N ALA A 75 -3.25 8.46 -3.29
CA ALA A 75 -2.26 9.52 -3.41
C ALA A 75 -1.06 9.08 -4.26
N TYR A 76 -0.53 7.88 -3.99
CA TYR A 76 0.59 7.31 -4.74
C TYR A 76 0.23 7.03 -6.19
N ARG A 77 -0.91 6.39 -6.46
CA ARG A 77 -1.39 6.13 -7.82
C ARG A 77 -1.54 7.43 -8.60
N ALA A 78 -2.20 8.44 -8.03
CA ALA A 78 -2.34 9.75 -8.66
C ALA A 78 -0.97 10.37 -9.00
N ARG A 79 -0.03 10.37 -8.05
CA ARG A 79 1.31 10.91 -8.30
C ARG A 79 2.07 10.15 -9.38
N THR A 80 2.01 8.82 -9.37
CA THR A 80 2.65 7.99 -10.41
C THR A 80 2.02 8.20 -11.79
N HIS A 81 0.71 8.45 -11.86
CA HIS A 81 0.05 8.79 -13.13
C HIS A 81 0.54 10.14 -13.67
N HIS A 82 0.69 11.16 -12.82
CA HIS A 82 1.27 12.44 -13.23
C HIS A 82 2.71 12.29 -13.73
N LEU A 83 3.56 11.57 -13.00
CA LEU A 83 4.94 11.33 -13.42
C LEU A 83 5.02 10.56 -14.75
N ALA A 84 4.12 9.61 -14.98
CA ALA A 84 4.06 8.88 -16.24
C ALA A 84 3.68 9.77 -17.43
N LEU A 85 2.77 10.74 -17.24
CA LEU A 85 2.45 11.74 -18.28
C LEU A 85 3.64 12.64 -18.61
N ASP A 86 4.50 12.91 -17.62
CA ASP A 86 5.74 13.67 -17.79
C ASP A 86 6.92 12.80 -18.31
N GLY A 87 6.70 11.51 -18.57
CA GLY A 87 7.76 10.57 -18.98
C GLY A 87 8.80 10.27 -17.89
N ALA A 88 8.49 10.60 -16.64
CA ALA A 88 9.39 10.45 -15.50
C ALA A 88 9.23 9.08 -14.80
N ALA A 89 10.29 8.63 -14.13
CA ALA A 89 10.23 7.48 -13.23
C ALA A 89 9.33 7.79 -12.00
N PRO A 90 8.73 6.78 -11.34
CA PRO A 90 7.88 6.96 -10.16
C PRO A 90 8.70 7.27 -8.88
N ILE A 91 9.67 8.17 -8.99
CA ILE A 91 10.60 8.57 -7.93
C ILE A 91 10.36 10.04 -7.62
N VAL A 92 10.13 10.34 -6.34
CA VAL A 92 9.87 11.69 -5.84
C VAL A 92 10.86 12.07 -4.73
N PRO A 93 10.97 13.34 -4.33
CA PRO A 93 11.75 13.71 -3.14
C PRO A 93 11.26 12.95 -1.90
N ALA A 94 12.17 12.47 -1.06
CA ALA A 94 11.83 11.68 0.14
C ALA A 94 11.05 12.48 1.22
N ALA A 95 10.95 13.80 1.06
CA ALA A 95 10.06 14.64 1.88
C ALA A 95 8.60 14.54 1.42
N GLU A 96 8.35 14.25 0.14
CA GLU A 96 7.00 14.01 -0.38
C GLU A 96 6.44 12.73 0.25
N PHE A 97 5.24 12.82 0.83
CA PHE A 97 4.56 11.73 1.54
C PHE A 97 5.28 11.14 2.75
N ARG A 98 6.26 11.83 3.36
CA ARG A 98 7.03 11.29 4.50
C ARG A 98 6.14 10.67 5.59
N GLU A 99 5.19 11.45 6.11
CA GLU A 99 4.30 11.02 7.19
C GLU A 99 3.46 9.81 6.79
N LEU A 100 2.87 9.85 5.59
CA LEU A 100 2.03 8.79 5.06
C LEU A 100 2.82 7.49 4.86
N ARG A 101 4.03 7.58 4.32
CA ARG A 101 4.96 6.46 4.15
C ARG A 101 5.35 5.85 5.49
N GLU A 102 5.62 6.68 6.50
CA GLU A 102 5.93 6.22 7.85
C GLU A 102 4.74 5.50 8.49
N GLU A 103 3.51 6.01 8.33
CA GLU A 103 2.28 5.35 8.79
C GLU A 103 2.09 3.98 8.12
N VAL A 104 2.20 3.89 6.79
CA VAL A 104 2.09 2.62 6.06
C VAL A 104 3.20 1.64 6.49
N THR A 105 4.43 2.13 6.67
CA THR A 105 5.56 1.30 7.12
C THR A 105 5.34 0.75 8.52
N ARG A 106 4.80 1.56 9.45
CA ARG A 106 4.44 1.10 10.80
C ARG A 106 3.36 0.01 10.75
N LEU A 107 2.31 0.23 9.96
CA LEU A 107 1.22 -0.75 9.80
C LEU A 107 1.73 -2.05 9.17
N TRP A 108 2.60 -1.96 8.15
CA TRP A 108 3.27 -3.11 7.56
C TRP A 108 4.01 -3.92 8.62
N ASN A 109 4.89 -3.28 9.40
CA ASN A 109 5.70 -3.95 10.41
C ASN A 109 4.81 -4.60 11.49
N ALA A 110 3.78 -3.90 11.96
CA ALA A 110 2.85 -4.43 12.94
C ALA A 110 2.08 -5.67 12.42
N THR A 111 1.70 -5.66 11.14
CA THR A 111 0.95 -6.77 10.53
C THR A 111 1.83 -7.99 10.27
N MET A 112 3.08 -7.78 9.84
CA MET A 112 4.00 -8.88 9.49
C MET A 112 4.78 -9.44 10.68
N ALA A 113 4.78 -8.75 11.82
CA ALA A 113 5.37 -9.25 13.06
C ALA A 113 4.42 -10.15 13.88
N ALA A 114 3.14 -10.21 13.50
CA ALA A 114 2.09 -11.00 14.14
C ALA A 114 1.89 -12.35 13.45
#